data_AF-A0A386UTL8-F1
#
_entry.id   AF-A0A386UTL8-F1
#
_cell.length_a   1.000
_cell.length_b   1.000
_cell.length_c   1.000
_cell.angle_alpha   90.00
_cell.angle_beta   90.00
_cell.angle_gamma   90.00
#
_symmetry.space_group_name_H-M   'P 1'
#
loop_
_entity.id
_entity.type
_entity.pdbx_description
1 polymer ?
#
loop_
_entity_poly.entity_id
_entity_poly.type
_entity_poly.pdbx_seq_one_letter_code
_entity_poly.pdbx_strand_id
1 'polypeptide(L)'
;MDQSAFPAVPAILAEETGHAGLRWFDIADRASGAVRRVFLWLPPGEMPEAGWPALFMTDGNAVIATTIDAMRAQAPYPSGTNLGQGALVAIGYPTEDAYDPFRRSWDLGPPPGATYPPSGPARPRSGPAVGRNWPASSFRISGPS
;
A
#
# COMPACT_ATOMS: atom_id res chain seq x y z
N MET A 1 -19.96 17.23 -17.78
CA MET A 1 -19.32 16.21 -16.93
C MET A 1 -19.30 16.75 -15.53
N ASP A 2 -20.04 16.09 -14.65
CA ASP A 2 -20.20 16.46 -13.25
C ASP A 2 -18.86 16.28 -12.52
N GLN A 3 -18.25 17.37 -12.06
CA GLN A 3 -17.01 17.33 -11.25
C GLN A 3 -17.30 16.97 -9.78
N SER A 4 -18.56 16.68 -9.43
CA SER A 4 -18.98 16.28 -8.10
C SER A 4 -18.84 14.76 -7.95
N ALA A 5 -17.67 14.31 -7.49
CA ALA A 5 -17.51 13.15 -6.59
C ALA A 5 -16.07 12.59 -6.60
N PHE A 6 -15.04 13.43 -6.73
CA PHE A 6 -13.86 13.13 -5.92
C PHE A 6 -14.23 13.53 -4.49
N PRO A 7 -14.42 12.57 -3.58
CA PRO A 7 -15.02 12.88 -2.30
C PRO A 7 -14.00 13.64 -1.47
N ALA A 8 -13.78 14.96 -1.58
CA ALA A 8 -12.78 15.79 -0.86
C ALA A 8 -11.38 15.13 -0.65
N VAL A 9 -10.31 15.84 -0.33
CA VAL A 9 -9.08 15.14 0.13
C VAL A 9 -9.22 14.93 1.64
N PRO A 10 -8.99 13.72 2.19
CA PRO A 10 -8.98 13.57 3.66
C PRO A 10 -7.91 14.51 4.24
N ALA A 11 -8.16 15.04 5.44
CA ALA A 11 -7.28 16.02 6.04
C ALA A 11 -5.89 15.41 6.30
N ILE A 12 -4.87 16.04 5.72
CA ILE A 12 -3.46 15.77 6.03
C ILE A 12 -3.15 16.51 7.33
N LEU A 13 -2.78 15.76 8.36
CA LEU A 13 -2.48 16.26 9.69
C LEU A 13 -0.99 16.55 9.89
N ALA A 14 -0.13 15.81 9.20
CA ALA A 14 1.31 16.00 9.19
C ALA A 14 1.91 15.47 7.87
N GLU A 15 3.06 16.02 7.48
CA GLU A 15 3.87 15.54 6.38
C GLU A 15 5.35 15.60 6.77
N GLU A 16 6.09 14.53 6.54
CA GLU A 16 7.55 14.54 6.66
C GLU A 16 8.23 13.74 5.54
N THR A 17 9.55 13.95 5.40
CA THR A 17 10.41 13.22 4.46
C THR A 17 11.45 12.41 5.23
N GLY A 18 11.55 11.12 4.90
CA GLY A 18 12.49 10.16 5.46
C GLY A 18 13.54 9.69 4.45
N HIS A 19 14.12 8.52 4.74
CA HIS A 19 15.20 7.94 3.95
C HIS A 19 14.84 7.77 2.45
N ALA A 20 15.82 8.01 1.57
CA ALA A 20 15.71 7.79 0.12
C ALA A 20 14.52 8.51 -0.57
N GLY A 21 14.07 9.64 -0.03
CA GLY A 21 12.93 10.40 -0.57
C GLY A 21 11.57 9.82 -0.20
N LEU A 22 11.51 8.90 0.76
CA LEU A 22 10.26 8.48 1.37
C LEU A 22 9.53 9.69 1.93
N ARG A 23 8.24 9.84 1.64
CA ARG A 23 7.37 10.80 2.31
C ARG A 23 6.35 10.05 3.15
N TRP A 24 5.90 10.64 4.24
CA TRP A 24 4.76 10.10 4.96
C TRP A 24 3.80 11.19 5.38
N PHE A 25 2.52 10.81 5.46
CA PHE A 25 1.42 11.70 5.77
C PHE A 25 0.57 11.07 6.86
N ASP A 26 0.24 11.84 7.89
CA ASP A 26 -0.79 11.42 8.84
C ASP A 26 -2.14 11.86 8.31
N ILE A 27 -3.04 10.91 8.10
CA ILE A 27 -4.35 11.11 7.47
C ILE A 27 -5.45 10.62 8.41
N ALA A 28 -6.44 11.46 8.65
CA ALA A 28 -7.64 11.06 9.38
C ALA A 28 -8.61 10.28 8.46
N ASP A 29 -8.94 9.05 8.85
CA ASP A 29 -10.02 8.30 8.21
C ASP A 29 -11.37 8.97 8.45
N ARG A 30 -12.23 8.98 7.43
CA ARG A 30 -13.51 9.70 7.51
C ARG A 30 -14.60 8.94 8.22
N ALA A 31 -14.60 7.62 8.13
CA ALA A 31 -15.65 6.82 8.71
C ALA A 31 -15.45 6.69 10.22
N SER A 32 -14.20 6.52 10.65
CA SER A 32 -13.84 6.27 12.05
C SER A 32 -13.19 7.45 12.76
N GLY A 33 -12.67 8.45 12.05
CA GLY A 33 -11.83 9.51 12.62
C GLY A 33 -10.43 9.04 13.02
N ALA A 34 -10.10 7.76 12.82
CA ALA A 34 -8.81 7.19 13.21
C ALA A 34 -7.68 7.74 12.32
N VAL A 35 -6.61 8.22 12.94
CA VAL A 35 -5.42 8.69 12.24
C VAL A 35 -4.54 7.51 11.82
N ARG A 36 -4.19 7.44 10.54
CA ARG A 36 -3.26 6.47 9.95
C ARG A 36 -2.08 7.21 9.32
N ARG A 37 -0.90 6.60 9.37
CA ARG A 37 0.30 7.12 8.70
C ARG A 37 0.45 6.43 7.35
N VAL A 38 0.37 7.18 6.27
CA VAL A 38 0.55 6.69 4.91
C VAL A 38 1.95 7.04 4.45
N PHE A 39 2.77 6.01 4.23
CA PHE A 39 4.11 6.09 3.68
C PHE A 39 4.03 5.98 2.16
N LEU A 40 4.64 6.91 1.44
CA LEU A 40 4.72 6.97 -0.01
C LEU A 40 6.18 7.10 -0.45
N TRP A 41 6.65 6.14 -1.23
CA TRP A 41 7.93 6.22 -1.91
C TRP A 41 7.73 6.04 -3.41
N LEU A 42 8.38 6.90 -4.20
CA LEU A 42 8.36 6.85 -5.66
C LEU A 42 9.76 6.52 -6.17
N PRO A 43 9.89 5.66 -7.19
CA PRO A 43 11.17 5.42 -7.84
C PRO A 43 11.78 6.71 -8.38
N PRO A 44 13.11 6.88 -8.30
CA PRO A 44 13.77 7.97 -8.99
C PRO A 44 13.68 7.75 -10.50
N GLY A 45 13.25 8.78 -11.24
CA GLY A 45 13.13 8.72 -12.69
C GLY A 45 11.92 9.49 -13.20
N GLU A 46 11.78 9.52 -14.52
CA GLU A 46 10.58 10.07 -15.16
C GLU A 46 9.41 9.11 -14.96
N MET A 47 8.25 9.66 -14.62
CA MET A 47 7.03 8.87 -14.47
C MET A 47 6.63 8.30 -15.84
N PRO A 48 6.43 6.99 -15.97
CA PRO A 48 5.91 6.41 -17.20
C PRO A 48 4.55 7.03 -17.55
N GLU A 49 4.23 7.16 -18.83
CA GLU A 49 2.93 7.70 -19.28
C GLU A 49 1.74 6.90 -18.73
N ALA A 50 1.94 5.59 -18.54
CA ALA A 50 0.95 4.69 -17.93
C ALA A 50 0.87 4.79 -16.39
N GLY A 51 1.78 5.53 -15.76
CA GLY A 51 2.00 5.56 -14.32
C GLY A 51 2.87 4.41 -13.81
N TRP A 52 3.35 4.54 -12.57
CA TRP A 52 4.06 3.47 -11.89
C TRP A 52 3.10 2.37 -11.40
N PRO A 53 3.44 1.08 -11.54
CA PRO A 53 2.76 0.05 -10.76
C PRO A 53 2.97 0.33 -9.26
N ALA A 54 1.96 0.10 -8.44
CA ALA A 54 1.99 0.38 -7.01
C ALA A 54 1.85 -0.88 -6.17
N LEU A 55 2.74 -1.04 -5.18
CA LEU A 55 2.63 -2.07 -4.15
C LEU A 55 2.05 -1.47 -2.88
N PHE A 56 0.92 -2.03 -2.43
CA PHE A 56 0.27 -1.64 -1.17
C PHE A 56 0.64 -2.61 -0.05
N MET A 57 0.95 -2.07 1.12
CA MET A 57 1.43 -2.84 2.27
C MET A 57 0.76 -2.38 3.57
N THR A 58 0.49 -3.32 4.46
CA THR A 58 0.09 -3.04 5.85
C THR A 58 1.33 -2.97 6.74
N ASP A 59 1.17 -2.43 7.95
CA ASP A 59 2.24 -2.30 8.95
C ASP A 59 3.41 -1.45 8.44
N GLY A 60 3.11 -0.33 7.79
CA GLY A 60 4.10 0.50 7.09
C GLY A 60 5.31 0.90 7.94
N ASN A 61 5.12 1.17 9.23
CA ASN A 61 6.19 1.49 10.19
C ASN A 61 7.28 0.41 10.24
N ALA A 62 6.91 -0.88 10.10
CA ALA A 62 7.85 -1.99 10.16
C ALA A 62 8.49 -2.33 8.81
N VAL A 63 7.75 -2.19 7.72
CA VAL A 63 8.10 -2.86 6.44
C VAL A 63 8.64 -1.93 5.36
N ILE A 64 8.37 -0.61 5.44
CA ILE A 64 8.61 0.30 4.32
C ILE A 64 10.10 0.46 4.01
N ALA A 65 10.96 0.62 5.03
CA ALA A 65 12.39 0.85 4.83
C ALA A 65 13.05 -0.34 4.13
N THR A 66 12.77 -1.57 4.60
CA THR A 66 13.26 -2.79 3.97
C THR A 66 12.78 -2.94 2.53
N THR A 67 11.55 -2.53 2.24
CA THR A 67 10.99 -2.64 0.89
C THR A 67 11.62 -1.64 -0.07
N ILE A 68 11.91 -0.42 0.41
CA ILE A 68 12.68 0.58 -0.35
C ILE A 68 14.07 0.03 -0.69
N ASP A 69 14.76 -0.56 0.28
CA ASP A 69 16.11 -1.12 0.06
C ASP A 69 16.08 -2.30 -0.93
N ALA A 70 15.09 -3.18 -0.82
CA ALA A 70 14.89 -4.26 -1.77
C ALA A 70 14.60 -3.74 -3.18
N MET A 71 13.72 -2.73 -3.31
CA MET A 71 13.40 -2.11 -4.60
C MET A 71 14.65 -1.46 -5.23
N ARG A 72 15.43 -0.71 -4.44
CA ARG A 72 16.66 -0.06 -4.91
C ARG A 72 17.75 -1.06 -5.29
N ALA A 73 17.83 -2.20 -4.61
CA ALA A 73 18.82 -3.22 -4.90
C ALA A 73 18.46 -4.10 -6.11
N GLN A 74 17.17 -4.42 -6.28
CA GLN A 74 16.75 -5.45 -7.25
C GLN A 74 16.20 -4.86 -8.56
N ALA A 75 15.46 -3.75 -8.50
CA ALA A 75 14.81 -3.17 -9.69
C ALA A 75 15.77 -2.66 -10.78
N PRO A 76 17.02 -2.24 -10.49
CA PRO A 76 17.99 -1.89 -11.54
C PRO A 76 18.44 -3.07 -12.41
N TYR A 77 18.19 -4.32 -11.98
CA TYR A 77 18.62 -5.53 -12.68
C TYR A 77 17.43 -6.41 -13.10
N PRO A 78 16.45 -5.87 -13.86
CA PRO A 78 15.17 -6.55 -14.10
C PRO A 78 15.32 -7.87 -14.86
N SER A 79 16.36 -8.02 -15.69
CA SER A 79 16.67 -9.28 -16.40
C SER A 79 17.08 -10.42 -15.47
N GLY A 80 17.65 -10.11 -14.29
CA GLY A 80 18.07 -11.09 -13.29
C GLY A 80 17.07 -11.28 -12.15
N THR A 81 16.32 -10.23 -11.81
CA THR A 81 15.43 -10.21 -10.63
C THR A 81 13.95 -10.32 -10.99
N ASN A 82 13.61 -10.10 -12.26
CA ASN A 82 12.23 -9.98 -12.75
C ASN A 82 11.40 -8.94 -11.97
N LEU A 83 12.06 -7.94 -11.39
CA LEU A 83 11.46 -6.83 -10.66
C LEU A 83 11.67 -5.54 -11.43
N GLY A 84 10.57 -4.86 -11.75
CA GLY A 84 10.58 -3.49 -12.29
C GLY A 84 10.45 -2.45 -11.19
N GLN A 85 10.76 -1.20 -11.51
CA GLN A 85 10.50 -0.07 -10.61
C GLN A 85 8.99 0.15 -10.43
N GLY A 86 8.57 0.51 -9.21
CA GLY A 86 7.19 0.79 -8.87
C GLY A 86 7.05 1.63 -7.61
N ALA A 87 5.93 2.33 -7.48
CA ALA A 87 5.58 3.09 -6.29
C ALA A 87 5.32 2.14 -5.10
N LEU A 88 5.77 2.55 -3.92
CA LEU A 88 5.52 1.84 -2.67
C LEU A 88 4.58 2.66 -1.81
N VAL A 89 3.48 2.06 -1.39
CA VAL A 89 2.50 2.68 -0.50
C VAL A 89 2.30 1.77 0.69
N ALA A 90 2.69 2.22 1.88
CA ALA A 90 2.49 1.44 3.09
C ALA A 90 1.61 2.19 4.09
N ILE A 91 0.68 1.47 4.71
CA ILE A 91 -0.27 2.01 5.67
C ILE A 91 0.15 1.53 7.06
N GLY A 92 0.42 2.49 7.93
CA GLY A 92 0.81 2.28 9.30
C GLY A 92 0.06 3.19 10.26
N TYR A 93 0.63 3.37 11.44
CA TYR A 93 0.06 4.14 12.53
C TYR A 93 0.96 5.33 12.89
N PRO A 94 0.40 6.42 13.44
CA PRO A 94 1.17 7.58 13.90
C PRO A 94 1.88 7.26 15.22
N THR A 95 2.81 6.31 15.16
CA THR A 95 3.67 5.86 16.25
C THR A 95 5.09 5.71 15.73
N GLU A 96 6.06 5.86 16.62
CA GLU A 96 7.48 5.61 16.32
C GLU A 96 7.84 4.12 16.44
N ASP A 97 6.96 3.31 17.04
CA ASP A 97 7.12 1.87 17.13
C ASP A 97 6.89 1.18 15.78
N ALA A 98 7.52 0.02 15.58
CA ALA A 98 7.31 -0.80 14.40
C ALA A 98 5.85 -1.27 14.25
N TYR A 99 5.12 -1.42 15.36
CA TYR A 99 3.75 -1.92 15.38
C TYR A 99 2.91 -1.20 16.44
N ASP A 100 1.63 -0.99 16.13
CA ASP A 100 0.59 -0.71 17.14
C ASP A 100 -0.24 -2.00 17.33
N PRO A 101 0.02 -2.80 18.38
CA PRO A 101 -0.61 -4.11 18.52
C PRO A 101 -2.13 -4.03 18.70
N PHE A 102 -2.65 -2.97 19.31
CA PHE A 102 -4.09 -2.81 19.56
C PHE A 102 -4.81 -2.40 18.28
N ARG A 103 -4.32 -1.37 17.57
CA ARG A 103 -4.95 -0.95 16.31
C ARG A 103 -4.78 -1.99 15.21
N ARG A 104 -3.63 -2.67 15.15
CA ARG A 104 -3.39 -3.76 14.20
C ARG A 104 -4.36 -4.92 14.40
N SER A 105 -4.58 -5.35 15.64
CA SER A 105 -5.49 -6.45 15.92
C SER A 105 -6.94 -6.09 15.60
N TRP A 106 -7.31 -4.81 15.74
CA TRP A 106 -8.61 -4.29 15.29
C TRP A 106 -8.73 -4.19 13.76
N ASP A 107 -7.74 -3.62 13.07
CA ASP A 107 -7.80 -3.34 11.63
C ASP A 107 -7.60 -4.59 10.76
N LEU A 108 -6.78 -5.55 11.20
CA LEU A 108 -6.47 -6.80 10.48
C LEU A 108 -7.21 -8.02 11.02
N GLY A 109 -7.90 -7.86 12.15
CA GLY A 109 -8.77 -8.88 12.70
C GLY A 109 -10.01 -9.07 11.83
N PRO A 110 -10.54 -10.31 11.70
CA PRO A 110 -11.84 -10.48 11.08
C PRO A 110 -12.91 -9.76 11.94
N PRO A 111 -14.00 -9.27 11.34
CA PRO A 111 -15.02 -8.52 12.06
C PRO A 111 -15.61 -9.36 13.22
N PRO A 112 -16.07 -8.73 14.32
CA PRO A 112 -16.61 -9.45 15.46
C PRO A 112 -17.68 -10.47 15.05
N GLY A 113 -17.45 -11.75 15.35
CA GLY A 113 -18.36 -12.85 14.98
C GLY A 113 -18.03 -13.57 13.66
N ALA A 114 -17.06 -13.09 12.90
CA ALA A 114 -16.48 -13.83 11.78
C ALA A 114 -15.15 -14.46 12.21
N THR A 115 -15.08 -15.79 12.20
CA THR A 115 -13.79 -16.49 12.28
C THR A 115 -13.18 -16.49 10.89
N TYR A 116 -11.85 -16.36 10.78
CA TYR A 116 -11.16 -16.65 9.53
C TYR A 116 -11.63 -18.03 9.04
N PRO A 117 -11.98 -18.21 7.75
CA PRO A 117 -12.24 -19.55 7.24
C PRO A 117 -11.01 -20.41 7.60
N PRO A 118 -11.20 -21.64 8.12
CA PRO A 118 -10.07 -22.49 8.47
C PRO A 118 -9.12 -22.53 7.27
N SER A 119 -7.83 -22.31 7.53
CA SER A 119 -6.80 -22.48 6.50
C SER A 119 -7.03 -23.87 5.90
N GLY A 120 -7.47 -23.89 4.64
CA GLY A 120 -7.90 -25.12 3.98
C GLY A 120 -6.79 -26.17 3.99
N PRO A 121 -7.12 -27.46 3.83
CA PRO A 121 -6.17 -28.54 3.96
C PRO A 121 -5.04 -28.40 2.94
N ALA A 122 -3.83 -28.82 3.35
CA ALA A 122 -2.60 -28.81 2.58
C ALA A 122 -2.84 -29.09 1.09
N ARG A 123 -2.55 -28.10 0.23
CA ARG A 123 -2.76 -28.22 -1.21
C ARG A 123 -1.70 -29.15 -1.82
N PRO A 124 -2.08 -30.24 -2.51
CA PRO A 124 -1.17 -30.94 -3.40
C PRO A 124 -0.96 -30.15 -4.70
N ARG A 125 0.27 -30.28 -5.20
CA ARG A 125 0.89 -29.66 -6.37
C ARG A 125 0.06 -29.72 -7.67
N SER A 126 0.20 -28.64 -8.46
CA SER A 126 -0.03 -28.45 -9.91
C SER A 126 -1.45 -28.61 -10.51
N GLY A 127 -1.88 -27.58 -11.26
CA GLY A 127 -3.01 -27.61 -12.20
C GLY A 127 -3.88 -26.34 -12.14
N PRO A 128 -4.26 -25.72 -13.29
CA PRO A 128 -4.76 -24.36 -13.33
C PRO A 128 -6.22 -24.31 -12.89
N ALA A 129 -6.56 -23.40 -11.97
CA ALA A 129 -7.94 -23.14 -11.58
C ALA A 129 -8.30 -21.69 -11.95
N VAL A 130 -8.97 -21.61 -13.10
CA VAL A 130 -9.83 -20.52 -13.54
C VAL A 130 -10.81 -20.11 -12.44
N GLY A 131 -10.98 -18.79 -12.30
CA GLY A 131 -12.24 -18.17 -11.88
C GLY A 131 -12.46 -17.98 -10.39
N ARG A 132 -12.23 -16.75 -9.92
CA ARG A 132 -13.28 -15.92 -9.30
C ARG A 132 -12.87 -14.45 -9.28
N ASN A 133 -13.75 -13.63 -9.85
CA ASN A 133 -13.68 -12.18 -10.01
C ASN A 133 -13.40 -11.47 -8.67
N TRP A 134 -12.33 -10.67 -8.64
CA TRP A 134 -12.23 -9.51 -7.77
C TRP A 134 -12.38 -8.28 -8.68
N PRO A 135 -13.27 -7.30 -8.38
CA PRO A 135 -13.33 -6.09 -9.18
C PRO A 135 -12.03 -5.31 -8.99
N ALA A 136 -11.16 -5.33 -10.00
CA ALA A 136 -10.03 -4.43 -10.09
C ALA A 136 -10.57 -3.04 -10.45
N SER A 137 -10.91 -2.23 -9.44
CA SER A 137 -11.07 -0.80 -9.62
C SER A 137 -9.68 -0.18 -9.86
N SER A 138 -9.33 -0.05 -11.13
CA SER A 138 -8.13 0.67 -11.59
C SER A 138 -8.28 2.15 -11.26
N PHE A 139 -7.49 2.64 -10.30
CA PHE A 139 -7.30 4.07 -10.07
C PHE A 139 -6.21 4.58 -11.03
N ARG A 140 -6.60 5.36 -12.05
CA ARG A 140 -5.65 6.09 -12.91
C ARG A 140 -5.43 7.48 -12.32
N ILE A 141 -4.17 7.85 -12.10
CA ILE A 141 -3.79 9.24 -11.81
C ILE A 141 -3.58 9.92 -13.17
N SER A 142 -4.45 10.87 -13.51
CA SER A 142 -4.30 11.72 -14.70
C SER A 142 -3.35 12.88 -14.38
N GLY A 143 -2.28 13.04 -15.17
CA GLY A 143 -1.40 14.22 -15.11
C GLY A 143 -2.03 15.44 -15.83
N PRO A 144 -1.69 16.68 -15.44
CA PRO A 144 -2.24 17.89 -16.06
C PRO A 144 -1.56 18.21 -17.39
N SER A 145 -2.33 18.82 -18.30
CA SER A 145 -1.91 19.31 -19.63
C SER A 145 -1.23 20.67 -19.57
#